data_AF-A0A5C5ULJ3-F1
#
_entry.id   AF-A0A5C5ULJ3-F1
#
_cell.length_a   1.000
_cell.length_b   1.000
_cell.length_c   1.000
_cell.angle_alpha   90.00
_cell.angle_beta   90.00
_cell.angle_gamma   90.00
#
_symmetry.space_group_name_H-M   'P 1'
#
loop_
_entity.id
_entity.type
_entity.pdbx_description
1 polymer ?
#
loop_
_entity_poly.entity_id
_entity_poly.type
_entity_poly.pdbx_seq_one_letter_code
_entity_poly.pdbx_strand_id
1 'polypeptide(L)'
;MENSLRTVFFVHRDEGADERQSDGVHLCVIPSREDGKVCFYCNEYMLIWDSLEDVGELEDAIPIDGETKIRPATLVEVCEAGLADLVDLVVQHERGEDGQIHATFMQLP
;
A
#
# COMPACT_ATOMS: atom_id res chain seq x y z
N MET A 1 -15.49 -17.57 18.14
CA MET A 1 -15.02 -17.52 16.75
C MET A 1 -14.03 -16.38 16.70
N GLU A 2 -12.74 -16.71 16.64
CA GLU A 2 -11.73 -15.71 16.30
C GLU A 2 -11.99 -15.36 14.83
N ASN A 3 -12.37 -14.11 14.56
CA ASN A 3 -12.53 -13.65 13.18
C ASN A 3 -11.20 -13.88 12.46
N SER A 4 -11.21 -14.59 11.33
CA SER A 4 -10.09 -14.60 10.40
C SER A 4 -9.67 -13.15 10.12
N LEU A 5 -8.43 -12.79 10.45
CA LEU A 5 -7.89 -11.47 10.14
C LEU A 5 -7.75 -11.37 8.63
N ARG A 6 -8.63 -10.55 8.03
CA ARG A 6 -8.63 -10.22 6.61
C ARG A 6 -8.11 -8.80 6.44
N THR A 7 -7.08 -8.66 5.61
CA THR A 7 -6.48 -7.37 5.28
C THR A 7 -6.49 -7.18 3.77
N VAL A 8 -6.91 -6.01 3.31
CA VAL A 8 -6.97 -5.67 1.88
C VAL A 8 -5.97 -4.56 1.61
N PHE A 9 -5.19 -4.71 0.54
CA PHE A 9 -4.25 -3.73 0.04
C PHE A 9 -4.68 -3.33 -1.37
N PHE A 10 -4.71 -2.03 -1.61
CA PHE A 10 -4.83 -1.46 -2.95
C PHE A 10 -3.41 -1.14 -3.43
N VAL A 11 -3.08 -1.60 -4.63
CA VAL A 11 -1.72 -1.56 -5.14
C VAL A 11 -1.72 -0.80 -6.46
N HIS A 12 -0.82 0.17 -6.54
CA HIS A 12 -0.44 0.81 -7.79
C HIS A 12 0.80 0.11 -8.34
N ARG A 13 0.78 -0.21 -9.63
CA ARG A 13 1.94 -0.75 -10.35
C ARG A 13 2.67 0.41 -10.99
N ASP A 14 3.81 0.77 -10.41
CA ASP A 14 4.73 1.66 -11.08
C ASP A 14 5.31 0.96 -12.33
N GLU A 15 5.08 1.54 -13.52
CA GLU A 15 5.61 1.05 -14.79
C GLU A 15 7.16 1.09 -14.83
N GLY A 16 7.78 1.97 -14.03
CA GLY A 16 9.23 2.11 -13.90
C GLY A 16 9.86 1.30 -12.78
N ALA A 17 9.12 0.39 -12.13
CA ALA A 17 9.60 -0.32 -10.93
C ALA A 17 10.89 -1.12 -11.14
N ASP A 18 11.13 -1.69 -12.33
CA ASP A 18 12.38 -2.42 -12.60
C ASP A 18 13.64 -1.53 -12.50
N GLU A 19 13.48 -0.21 -12.68
CA GLU A 19 14.57 0.78 -12.66
C GLU A 19 14.50 1.71 -11.43
N ARG A 20 13.43 1.62 -10.62
CA ARG A 20 13.14 2.50 -9.48
C ARG A 20 12.81 1.69 -8.23
N GLN A 21 12.99 2.25 -7.03
CA GLN A 21 12.73 1.50 -5.79
C GLN A 21 11.23 1.44 -5.43
N SER A 22 10.38 1.06 -6.38
CA SER A 22 8.92 1.18 -6.32
C SER A 22 8.21 -0.14 -6.67
N ASP A 23 8.87 -1.26 -6.45
CA ASP A 23 8.29 -2.59 -6.61
C ASP A 23 7.08 -2.78 -5.66
N GLY A 24 5.86 -2.81 -6.22
CA GLY A 24 4.64 -3.16 -5.49
C GLY A 24 4.18 -2.11 -4.48
N VAL A 25 3.95 -0.87 -4.94
CA VAL A 25 3.53 0.25 -4.09
C VAL A 25 2.10 0.08 -3.57
N HIS A 26 1.97 -0.03 -2.25
CA HIS A 26 0.71 -0.13 -1.54
C HIS A 26 0.17 1.24 -1.16
N LEU A 27 -1.11 1.49 -1.44
CA LEU A 27 -1.81 2.66 -0.92
C LEU A 27 -2.06 2.45 0.58
N CYS A 28 -1.50 3.35 1.39
CA CYS A 28 -1.45 3.20 2.83
C CYS A 28 -1.77 4.51 3.55
N VAL A 29 -2.01 4.43 4.86
CA VAL A 29 -2.12 5.60 5.74
C VAL A 29 -1.17 5.42 6.90
N ILE A 30 -0.49 6.50 7.28
CA ILE A 30 0.33 6.56 8.49
C ILE A 30 -0.48 7.26 9.58
N PRO A 31 -1.01 6.55 10.59
CA PRO A 31 -1.93 7.14 11.56
C PRO A 31 -1.32 8.22 12.45
N SER A 32 0.00 8.28 12.56
CA SER A 32 0.71 9.32 13.31
C SER A 32 0.84 10.64 12.55
N ARG A 33 0.57 10.66 11.24
CA ARG A 33 0.51 11.90 10.46
C ARG A 33 -0.87 12.55 10.64
N GLU A 34 -0.89 13.83 11.01
CA GLU A 34 -2.14 14.57 11.25
C GLU A 34 -2.96 14.79 9.96
N ASP A 35 -2.34 14.67 8.79
CA ASP A 35 -2.98 14.92 7.51
C ASP A 35 -3.85 13.75 7.01
N GLY A 36 -3.69 12.55 7.59
CA GLY A 36 -4.45 11.36 7.24
C GLY A 36 -4.37 10.98 5.77
N LYS A 37 -3.35 11.45 5.04
CA LYS A 37 -3.25 11.27 3.59
C LYS A 37 -2.99 9.81 3.23
N VAL A 38 -3.51 9.43 2.07
CA VAL A 38 -3.13 8.18 1.42
C VAL A 38 -1.75 8.39 0.79
N CYS A 39 -0.81 7.55 1.18
CA CYS A 39 0.56 7.55 0.68
C CYS A 39 0.87 6.26 -0.09
N PHE A 40 1.96 6.30 -0.83
CA PHE A 40 2.47 5.23 -1.68
C PHE A 40 3.62 4.53 -0.96
N TYR A 41 3.39 3.32 -0.43
CA TYR A 41 4.36 2.60 0.38
C TYR A 41 4.98 1.41 -0.36
N CYS A 42 6.31 1.39 -0.48
CA CYS A 42 7.05 0.20 -0.91
C CYS A 42 7.61 -0.53 0.32
N ASN A 43 7.17 -1.78 0.49
CA ASN A 43 7.59 -2.61 1.62
C ASN A 43 9.02 -3.15 1.50
N GLU A 44 9.50 -3.39 0.27
CA GLU A 44 10.84 -3.95 0.05
C GLU A 44 11.94 -2.98 0.49
N TYR A 45 11.78 -1.70 0.16
CA TYR A 45 12.77 -0.66 0.46
C TYR A 45 12.43 0.17 1.70
N MET A 46 11.27 -0.07 2.34
CA MET A 46 10.79 0.69 3.51
C MET A 46 10.71 2.20 3.20
N LEU A 47 10.14 2.55 2.04
CA LEU A 47 10.03 3.92 1.53
C LEU A 47 8.57 4.31 1.31
N ILE A 48 8.28 5.59 1.50
CA ILE A 48 6.96 6.18 1.28
C ILE A 48 7.05 7.43 0.41
N TRP A 49 6.13 7.58 -0.53
CA TRP A 49 5.89 8.81 -1.28
C TRP A 49 4.50 9.38 -0.98
N ASP A 50 4.39 10.70 -0.97
CA ASP A 50 3.12 11.40 -0.69
C ASP A 50 2.31 11.69 -1.95
N SER A 51 2.91 11.51 -3.14
CA SER A 51 2.27 11.71 -4.43
C SER A 51 2.62 10.60 -5.41
N LEU A 52 1.79 10.42 -6.44
CA LEU A 52 2.05 9.49 -7.54
C LEU A 52 3.26 9.93 -8.37
N GLU A 53 3.40 11.23 -8.60
CA GLU A 53 4.43 11.81 -9.48
C GLU A 53 5.84 11.54 -8.94
N ASP A 54 5.97 11.43 -7.62
CA ASP A 54 7.25 11.21 -6.93
C ASP A 54 7.59 9.72 -6.78
N VAL A 55 6.65 8.80 -7.07
CA VAL A 55 6.87 7.36 -6.87
C VAL A 55 8.10 6.90 -7.63
N GLY A 56 9.04 6.30 -6.89
CA GLY A 56 10.30 5.80 -7.43
C GLY A 56 11.44 6.82 -7.43
N GLU A 57 11.15 8.11 -7.22
CA GLU A 57 12.15 9.17 -7.07
C GLU A 57 12.71 9.16 -5.64
N LEU A 58 13.98 8.77 -5.49
CA LEU A 58 14.60 8.55 -4.18
C LEU A 58 14.81 9.84 -3.38
N GLU A 59 14.95 10.98 -4.05
CA GLU A 59 15.12 12.28 -3.40
C GLU A 59 13.85 12.78 -2.71
N ASP A 60 12.69 12.32 -3.18
CA ASP A 60 11.37 12.64 -2.65
C ASP A 60 10.81 11.52 -1.74
N ALA A 61 11.54 10.41 -1.61
CA ALA A 61 11.17 9.30 -0.76
C ALA A 61 11.34 9.64 0.72
N ILE A 62 10.34 9.29 1.52
CA ILE A 62 10.37 9.37 2.98
C ILE A 62 10.70 7.98 3.53
N PRO A 63 11.92 7.78 4.10
CA PRO A 63 12.25 6.51 4.72
C PRO A 63 11.44 6.31 6.00
N ILE A 64 11.00 5.09 6.22
CA ILE A 64 10.33 4.69 7.46
C ILE A 64 11.19 3.69 8.23
N ASP A 65 11.15 3.81 9.55
CA ASP A 65 11.70 2.79 10.43
C ASP A 65 10.68 1.65 10.65
N GLY A 66 11.15 0.55 11.23
CA GLY A 66 10.28 -0.57 11.58
C GLY A 66 9.30 -0.31 12.73
N GLU A 67 9.36 0.87 13.37
CA GLU A 67 8.46 1.28 14.44
C GLU A 67 7.26 2.09 13.91
N THR A 68 7.42 2.70 12.74
CA THR A 68 6.39 3.47 12.05
C THR A 68 5.18 2.59 11.76
N LYS A 69 4.04 2.94 12.37
CA LYS A 69 2.79 2.21 12.16
C LYS A 69 2.20 2.61 10.82
N ILE A 70 2.03 1.63 9.96
CA ILE A 70 1.38 1.78 8.66
C ILE A 70 0.20 0.84 8.61
N ARG A 71 -0.90 1.31 8.05
CA ARG A 71 -2.04 0.46 7.71
C ARG A 71 -2.40 0.63 6.25
N PRO A 72 -3.04 -0.38 5.63
CA PRO A 72 -3.65 -0.19 4.33
C PRO A 72 -4.67 0.96 4.37
N ALA A 73 -4.75 1.71 3.26
CA ALA A 73 -5.84 2.64 3.04
C ALA A 73 -7.15 1.85 2.80
N THR A 74 -8.25 2.38 3.31
CA THR A 74 -9.58 1.84 3.00
C THR A 74 -10.02 2.30 1.61
N LEU A 75 -10.99 1.60 1.00
CA LEU A 75 -11.54 2.02 -0.30
C LEU A 75 -12.11 3.44 -0.24
N VAL A 76 -12.75 3.81 0.87
CA VAL A 76 -13.31 5.16 1.05
C VAL A 76 -12.19 6.20 1.01
N GLU A 77 -11.11 5.99 1.75
CA GLU A 77 -9.95 6.91 1.75
C GLU A 77 -9.30 7.01 0.37
N VAL A 78 -9.15 5.90 -0.34
CA VAL A 78 -8.61 5.88 -1.72
C VAL A 78 -9.51 6.67 -2.67
N CYS A 79 -10.83 6.49 -2.60
CA CYS A 79 -11.78 7.23 -3.43
C CYS A 79 -11.82 8.71 -3.08
N GLU A 80 -11.83 9.07 -1.79
CA GLU A 80 -11.82 10.46 -1.32
C GLU A 80 -10.52 11.19 -1.71
N ALA A 81 -9.40 10.46 -1.78
CA ALA A 81 -8.14 10.96 -2.29
C ALA A 81 -8.08 11.06 -3.83
N GLY A 82 -9.10 10.58 -4.55
CA GLY A 82 -9.13 10.59 -6.02
C GLY A 82 -8.17 9.59 -6.67
N LEU A 83 -7.74 8.55 -5.95
CA LEU A 83 -6.73 7.59 -6.39
C LEU A 83 -7.33 6.27 -6.89
N ALA A 84 -8.66 6.17 -6.97
CA ALA A 84 -9.34 4.92 -7.34
C ALA A 84 -8.92 4.40 -8.73
N ASP A 85 -8.71 5.30 -9.69
CA ASP A 85 -8.31 4.97 -11.07
C ASP A 85 -6.83 4.55 -11.19
N LEU A 86 -6.06 4.68 -10.10
CA LEU A 86 -4.64 4.30 -10.05
C LEU A 86 -4.43 2.90 -9.44
N VAL A 87 -5.51 2.25 -9.00
CA VAL A 87 -5.43 0.91 -8.43
C VAL A 87 -5.39 -0.12 -9.56
N ASP A 88 -4.24 -0.76 -9.74
CA ASP A 88 -4.04 -1.82 -10.75
C ASP A 88 -4.41 -3.21 -10.20
N LEU A 89 -4.21 -3.39 -8.88
CA LEU A 89 -4.30 -4.67 -8.22
C LEU A 89 -4.86 -4.53 -6.81
N VAL A 90 -5.78 -5.42 -6.47
CA VAL A 90 -6.25 -5.59 -5.08
C VAL A 90 -5.67 -6.89 -4.54
N VAL A 91 -4.95 -6.80 -3.43
CA VAL A 91 -4.38 -7.95 -2.73
C VAL A 91 -5.12 -8.16 -1.42
N GLN A 92 -5.64 -9.36 -1.23
CA GLN A 92 -6.32 -9.74 0.00
C GLN A 92 -5.52 -10.81 0.72
N HIS A 93 -5.15 -10.53 1.97
CA HIS A 93 -4.54 -11.49 2.87
C HIS A 93 -5.58 -12.00 3.86
N GLU A 94 -5.68 -13.31 3.98
CA GLU A 94 -6.47 -13.98 5.01
C GLU A 94 -5.61 -14.93 5.80
N ARG A 95 -5.60 -14.78 7.13
CA ARG A 95 -4.92 -15.72 8.02
C ARG A 95 -5.87 -16.87 8.35
N GLY A 96 -5.49 -18.08 7.93
CA GLY A 96 -6.20 -19.31 8.26
C GLY A 96 -6.02 -19.71 9.73
N GLU A 97 -6.88 -20.59 10.22
CA GLU A 97 -6.81 -21.14 11.59
C GLU A 97 -5.52 -21.92 11.85
N ASP A 98 -4.89 -22.44 10.78
CA ASP A 98 -3.59 -23.12 10.81
C ASP A 98 -2.40 -22.15 10.85
N GLY A 99 -2.66 -20.84 10.84
CA GLY A 99 -1.65 -19.79 10.85
C GLY A 99 -1.07 -19.46 9.47
N GLN A 100 -1.47 -20.16 8.40
CA GLN A 100 -1.03 -19.84 7.04
C GLN A 100 -1.71 -18.56 6.54
N ILE A 101 -0.98 -17.81 5.72
CA ILE A 101 -1.51 -16.61 5.06
C ILE A 101 -1.86 -16.99 3.63
N HIS A 102 -3.13 -16.83 3.28
CA HIS A 102 -3.62 -17.00 1.92
C HIS A 102 -3.73 -15.61 1.27
N ALA A 103 -3.04 -15.44 0.15
CA ALA A 103 -3.09 -14.23 -0.65
C ALA A 103 -3.95 -14.45 -1.90
N THR A 104 -4.97 -13.61 -2.07
CA THR A 104 -5.78 -13.56 -3.30
C THR A 104 -5.46 -12.27 -4.04
N PHE A 105 -5.15 -12.41 -5.32
CA PHE A 105 -4.79 -11.32 -6.22
C PHE A 105 -5.94 -11.08 -7.19
N MET A 106 -6.48 -9.86 -7.18
CA MET A 106 -7.57 -9.44 -8.07
C MET A 106 -7.06 -8.29 -8.94
N GLN A 107 -6.76 -8.59 -10.20
CA GLN A 107 -6.39 -7.57 -11.17
C GLN A 107 -7.66 -6.84 -11.65
N LEU A 108 -7.62 -5.52 -11.62
CA LEU A 108 -8.72 -4.70 -12.13
C LEU A 108 -8.61 -4.58 -13.67
N PRO A 109 -9.76 -4.47 -14.37
CA PRO A 109 -9.82 -4.45 -15.83
C PRO A 109 -9.18 -3.21 -16.46
#